data_AF-A0A843APM1-F1
#
_entry.id   AF-A0A843APM1-F1
#
_cell.length_a   1.000
_cell.length_b   1.000
_cell.length_c   1.000
_cell.angle_alpha   90.00
_cell.angle_beta   90.00
_cell.angle_gamma   90.00
#
_symmetry.space_group_name_H-M   'P 1'
#
loop_
_entity.id
_entity.type
_entity.pdbx_description
1 polymer ?
#
loop_
_entity_poly.entity_id
_entity_poly.type
_entity_poly.pdbx_seq_one_letter_code
_entity_poly.pdbx_strand_id
1 'polypeptide(L)'
;LAFSDSMILIAAGMGLFGLGMGAQESVMRAVVADLAPAGKRATAYGYYNTVFGMFWFIGSLGLGVLYDLSIPTMIAISVGLQLVSVPLFLMFLRDKTA
;
A
#
# COMPACT_ATOMS: atom_id res chain seq x y z
N LEU A 1 -0.40 19.75 -1.92
CA LEU A 1 -1.83 19.63 -2.25
C LEU A 1 -2.66 19.31 -1.00
N ALA A 2 -2.50 18.13 -0.38
CA ALA A 2 -3.29 17.77 0.81
C ALA A 2 -2.98 18.60 2.07
N PHE A 3 -1.77 19.16 2.21
CA PHE A 3 -1.34 19.97 3.36
C PHE A 3 -1.36 21.49 3.09
N SER A 4 -2.18 21.94 2.13
CA SER A 4 -2.27 23.35 1.72
C SER A 4 -3.52 24.00 2.31
N ASP A 5 -3.50 25.30 2.63
CA ASP A 5 -4.66 26.00 3.22
C ASP A 5 -5.86 26.19 2.26
N SER A 6 -5.67 25.92 0.96
CA SER A 6 -6.72 26.05 -0.04
C SER A 6 -7.55 24.78 -0.17
N MET A 7 -8.87 24.90 0.05
CA MET A 7 -9.85 23.82 -0.10
C MET A 7 -9.73 23.07 -1.44
N ILE A 8 -9.45 23.79 -2.53
CA ILE A 8 -9.34 23.20 -3.87
C ILE A 8 -8.10 22.28 -3.96
N LEU A 9 -6.98 22.68 -3.35
CA LEU A 9 -5.76 21.89 -3.34
C LEU A 9 -5.89 20.64 -2.45
N ILE A 10 -6.62 20.76 -1.33
CA ILE A 10 -6.94 19.62 -0.46
C ILE A 10 -7.80 18.62 -1.21
N ALA A 11 -8.90 19.08 -1.84
CA ALA A 11 -9.81 18.24 -2.61
C ALA A 11 -9.10 17.51 -3.75
N ALA A 12 -8.24 18.22 -4.51
CA ALA A 12 -7.42 17.61 -5.55
C ALA A 12 -6.43 16.58 -4.97
N GLY A 13 -5.82 16.87 -3.83
CA GLY A 13 -4.91 15.95 -3.14
C GLY A 13 -5.60 14.68 -2.66
N MET A 14 -6.77 14.81 -2.05
CA MET A 14 -7.60 13.67 -1.62
C MET A 14 -8.11 12.86 -2.81
N GLY A 15 -8.48 13.52 -3.92
CA GLY A 15 -8.87 12.86 -5.16
C GLY A 15 -7.75 12.00 -5.73
N LEU A 16 -6.52 12.53 -5.81
CA LEU A 16 -5.34 11.78 -6.24
C LEU A 16 -5.03 10.61 -5.30
N PHE A 17 -5.11 10.84 -3.99
CA PHE A 17 -4.90 9.78 -2.99
C PHE A 17 -5.94 8.65 -3.13
N GLY A 18 -7.22 9.00 -3.25
CA GLY A 18 -8.31 8.04 -3.42
C GLY A 18 -8.21 7.24 -4.71
N LEU A 19 -7.83 7.88 -5.83
CA LEU A 19 -7.56 7.19 -7.08
C LEU A 19 -6.40 6.19 -6.95
N GLY A 20 -5.30 6.60 -6.31
CA GLY A 20 -4.15 5.73 -6.07
C GLY A 20 -4.51 4.51 -5.21
N MET A 21 -5.13 4.75 -4.06
CA MET A 21 -5.56 3.69 -3.14
C MET A 21 -6.60 2.76 -3.77
N GLY A 22 -7.60 3.31 -4.47
CA GLY A 22 -8.64 2.52 -5.12
C GLY A 22 -8.09 1.63 -6.25
N ALA A 23 -7.16 2.16 -7.04
CA ALA A 23 -6.48 1.37 -8.07
C ALA A 23 -5.64 0.25 -7.44
N GLN A 24 -4.83 0.58 -6.44
CA GLN A 24 -3.96 -0.40 -5.76
C GLN A 24 -4.77 -1.52 -5.10
N GLU A 25 -5.83 -1.18 -4.36
CA GLU A 25 -6.68 -2.14 -3.67
C GLU A 25 -7.41 -3.09 -4.65
N SER A 26 -7.90 -2.54 -5.76
CA SER A 26 -8.61 -3.32 -6.78
C SER A 26 -7.70 -4.33 -7.47
N VAL A 27 -6.49 -3.90 -7.88
CA VAL A 27 -5.50 -4.77 -8.52
C VAL A 27 -5.08 -5.90 -7.58
N MET A 28 -4.80 -5.58 -6.32
CA MET A 28 -4.36 -6.57 -5.35
C MET A 28 -5.43 -7.64 -5.10
N ARG A 29 -6.72 -7.25 -5.01
CA ARG A 29 -7.83 -8.19 -4.85
C ARG A 29 -8.04 -9.07 -6.08
N ALA A 30 -7.89 -8.53 -7.29
CA ALA A 30 -7.97 -9.32 -8.53
C ALA A 30 -6.90 -10.42 -8.55
N VAL A 31 -5.66 -10.09 -8.19
CA VAL A 31 -4.56 -11.08 -8.10
C VAL A 31 -4.86 -12.19 -7.09
N VAL A 32 -5.46 -11.86 -5.94
CA VAL A 32 -5.88 -12.87 -4.94
C VAL A 32 -6.95 -13.79 -5.52
N ALA A 33 -7.92 -13.25 -6.27
CA ALA A 33 -8.96 -14.06 -6.92
C ALA A 33 -8.41 -15.00 -7.98
N ASP A 34 -7.42 -14.54 -8.76
CA ASP A 34 -6.77 -15.30 -9.83
C ASP A 34 -5.89 -16.44 -9.29
N LEU A 35 -5.21 -16.21 -8.15
CA LEU A 35 -4.37 -17.23 -7.50
C LEU A 35 -5.18 -18.23 -6.67
N ALA A 36 -6.40 -17.89 -6.27
CA ALA A 36 -7.20 -18.72 -5.38
C ALA A 36 -7.85 -19.91 -6.11
N PRO A 37 -7.75 -21.14 -5.56
CA PRO A 37 -8.44 -22.31 -6.09
C PRO A 37 -9.97 -22.13 -6.12
N ALA A 38 -10.61 -22.72 -7.13
CA ALA A 38 -12.07 -22.75 -7.24
C ALA A 38 -12.68 -23.36 -5.97
N GLY A 39 -13.45 -22.56 -5.22
CA GLY A 39 -14.08 -22.96 -3.95
C GLY A 39 -13.38 -22.49 -2.67
N LYS A 40 -12.13 -21.99 -2.73
CA LYS A 40 -11.39 -21.50 -1.54
C LYS A 40 -11.11 -19.98 -1.56
N ARG A 41 -11.79 -19.24 -2.44
CA ARG A 41 -11.63 -17.78 -2.59
C ARG A 41 -11.88 -17.02 -1.29
N ALA A 42 -12.91 -17.40 -0.51
CA ALA A 42 -13.19 -16.78 0.78
C ALA A 42 -12.01 -16.91 1.77
N THR A 43 -11.39 -18.09 1.84
CA THR A 43 -10.21 -18.33 2.67
C THR A 43 -8.99 -17.56 2.18
N ALA A 44 -8.77 -17.50 0.86
CA ALA A 44 -7.66 -16.74 0.28
C ALA A 44 -7.77 -15.24 0.59
N TYR A 45 -8.98 -14.66 0.49
CA TYR A 45 -9.23 -13.28 0.93
C TYR A 45 -9.06 -13.09 2.43
N GLY A 46 -9.44 -14.06 3.25
CA GLY A 46 -9.22 -14.03 4.70
C GLY A 46 -7.73 -13.95 5.06
N TYR A 47 -6.90 -14.77 4.43
CA TYR A 47 -5.43 -14.71 4.59
C TYR A 47 -4.88 -13.36 4.11
N TYR A 48 -5.27 -12.92 2.92
CA TYR A 48 -4.84 -11.64 2.37
C TYR A 48 -5.14 -10.48 3.34
N ASN A 49 -6.38 -10.37 3.83
CA ASN A 49 -6.77 -9.30 4.73
C ASN A 49 -6.07 -9.39 6.10
N THR A 50 -5.82 -10.60 6.61
CA THR A 50 -5.10 -10.79 7.89
C THR A 50 -3.67 -10.31 7.78
N VAL A 51 -2.97 -10.74 6.72
CA VAL A 51 -1.58 -10.37 6.48
C VAL A 51 -1.49 -8.87 6.19
N PHE A 52 -2.32 -8.37 5.28
CA PHE A 52 -2.38 -6.94 4.96
C PHE A 52 -2.65 -6.08 6.20
N GLY A 53 -3.66 -6.43 7.00
CA GLY A 53 -3.99 -5.71 8.22
C GLY A 53 -2.87 -5.74 9.26
N MET A 54 -2.20 -6.88 9.42
CA MET A 54 -1.06 -7.01 10.34
C MET A 54 0.11 -6.11 9.94
N PHE A 55 0.50 -6.15 8.66
CA PHE A 55 1.57 -5.28 8.15
C PHE A 55 1.17 -3.80 8.17
N TRP A 56 -0.09 -3.48 7.86
CA TRP A 56 -0.61 -2.13 7.96
C TRP A 56 -0.53 -1.59 9.39
N PHE A 57 -0.89 -2.43 10.36
CA PHE A 57 -0.84 -2.09 11.78
C PHE A 57 0.60 -1.86 12.26
N ILE A 58 1.50 -2.80 11.97
CA ILE A 58 2.93 -2.68 12.34
C ILE A 58 3.56 -1.45 11.68
N GLY A 59 3.27 -1.22 10.40
CA GLY A 59 3.76 -0.05 9.66
C GLY A 59 3.27 1.25 10.27
N SER A 60 1.96 1.33 10.59
CA SER A 60 1.36 2.51 11.19
C SER A 60 1.88 2.78 12.62
N LEU A 61 2.03 1.73 13.44
CA LEU A 61 2.66 1.84 14.76
C LEU A 61 4.12 2.30 14.65
N GLY A 62 4.90 1.70 13.75
CA GLY A 62 6.29 2.08 13.51
C GLY A 62 6.42 3.53 13.08
N LEU A 63 5.62 3.96 12.10
CA LEU A 63 5.59 5.36 11.66
C LEU A 63 5.14 6.31 12.76
N GLY A 64 4.19 5.91 13.61
CA GLY A 64 3.77 6.69 14.79
C GLY A 64 4.90 6.87 15.81
N VAL A 65 5.62 5.80 16.15
CA VAL A 65 6.79 5.89 17.05
C VAL A 65 7.91 6.74 16.42
N LEU A 66 8.13 6.60 15.10
CA LEU A 66 9.12 7.40 14.40
C LEU A 66 8.74 8.88 14.30
N TYR A 67 7.45 9.20 14.28
CA TYR A 67 6.96 10.57 14.31
C TYR A 67 7.40 11.29 15.59
N ASP A 68 7.27 10.62 16.74
CA ASP A 68 7.68 11.17 18.04
C ASP A 68 9.21 11.29 18.19
N LEU A 69 9.97 10.39 17.54
CA LEU A 69 11.44 10.40 17.59
C LEU A 69 12.07 11.42 16.63
N SER A 70 11.69 11.39 15.35
CA SER A 70 12.36 12.18 14.30
C SER A 70 11.59 12.15 12.97
N ILE A 71 10.98 13.29 12.60
CA ILE A 71 10.30 13.48 11.32
C ILE A 71 11.22 13.17 10.11
N PRO A 72 12.49 13.63 10.05
CA PRO A 72 13.38 13.29 8.94
C PRO A 72 13.61 11.78 8.77
N THR A 73 13.74 11.05 9.88
CA THR A 73 13.97 9.60 9.87
C THR A 73 12.73 8.87 9.36
N MET A 74 11.54 9.29 9.78
CA MET A 74 10.26 8.76 9.28
C MET A 74 10.13 8.93 7.76
N ILE A 75 10.48 10.11 7.24
CA ILE A 75 10.45 10.40 5.80
C ILE A 75 11.45 9.50 5.06
N ALA A 76 12.69 9.41 5.54
CA ALA A 76 13.73 8.60 4.90
C ALA A 76 13.34 7.12 4.79
N ILE A 77 12.77 6.54 5.87
CA ILE A 77 12.31 5.15 5.86
C ILE A 77 11.11 4.97 4.94
N SER A 78 10.12 5.88 4.98
CA SER A 78 8.92 5.80 4.14
C SER A 78 9.28 5.83 2.65
N VAL A 79 10.13 6.77 2.24
CA VAL A 79 10.60 6.90 0.86
C VAL A 79 11.47 5.70 0.49
N GLY A 80 12.36 5.23 1.38
CA GLY A 80 13.18 4.05 1.15
C GLY A 80 12.35 2.78 0.89
N LEU A 81 11.32 2.53 1.70
CA LEU A 81 10.40 1.40 1.51
C LEU A 81 9.63 1.49 0.19
N GLN A 82 9.16 2.69 -0.18
CA GLN A 82 8.50 2.91 -1.47
C GLN A 82 9.43 2.65 -2.65
N LEU A 83 10.68 3.12 -2.57
CA LEU A 83 11.69 2.90 -3.60
C LEU A 83 12.09 1.44 -3.72
N VAL A 84 12.14 0.67 -2.63
CA VAL A 84 12.42 -0.78 -2.65
C VAL A 84 11.23 -1.58 -3.18
N SER A 85 9.99 -1.10 -3.00
CA SER A 85 8.78 -1.75 -3.51
C SER A 85 8.76 -1.81 -5.05
N VAL A 86 9.18 -0.73 -5.71
CA VAL A 86 9.19 -0.64 -7.20
C VAL A 86 10.01 -1.76 -7.86
N PRO A 87 11.30 -1.98 -7.55
CA PRO A 87 12.10 -3.05 -8.16
C PRO A 87 11.58 -4.44 -7.78
N LEU A 88 11.10 -4.64 -6.54
CA LEU A 88 10.50 -5.94 -6.14
C LEU A 88 9.27 -6.27 -6.99
N PHE A 89 8.39 -5.28 -7.22
CA PHE A 89 7.21 -5.47 -8.06
C PHE A 89 7.60 -5.76 -9.52
N LEU A 90 8.60 -5.05 -10.06
CA LEU A 90 9.12 -5.29 -11.40
C LEU A 90 9.77 -6.68 -11.54
N MET A 91 10.51 -7.15 -10.54
CA MET A 91 11.09 -8.50 -10.52
C MET A 91 9.99 -9.57 -10.51
N PHE A 92 8.96 -9.40 -9.69
CA PHE A 92 7.83 -10.34 -9.61
C PHE A 92 7.02 -10.40 -10.91
N LEU A 93 6.86 -9.27 -11.61
CA LEU A 93 6.23 -9.24 -12.92
C LEU A 93 7.05 -9.94 -14.01
N ARG A 94 8.39 -9.86 -13.96
CA ARG A 94 9.28 -10.53 -14.93
C ARG A 94 9.19 -12.05 -14.84
N ASP A 95 9.07 -12.59 -13.63
CA ASP A 95 8.98 -14.04 -13.39
C ASP A 95 7.68 -14.67 -13.94
N LYS A 96 6.61 -13.89 -14.11
CA LYS A 96 5.37 -14.34 -14.77
C LYS A 96 5.43 -14.34 -16.29
N THR A 97 6.48 -13.76 -16.90
CA THR A 97 6.62 -13.62 -18.36
C THR A 97 7.69 -14.52 -18.98
N ALA A 98 8.34 -15.40 -18.20
CA ALA A 98 9.25 -16.45 -18.67
C ALA A 98 8.58 -17.82 -18.55
#